data_AF-A0A930UDY3-F1
#
_entry.id   AF-A0A930UDY3-F1
#
_cell.length_a   1.000
_cell.length_b   1.000
_cell.length_c   1.000
_cell.angle_alpha   90.00
_cell.angle_beta   90.00
_cell.angle_gamma   90.00
#
_symmetry.space_group_name_H-M   'P 1'
#
loop_
_entity.id
_entity.type
_entity.pdbx_description
1 polymer ?
#
loop_
_entity_poly.entity_id
_entity_poly.type
_entity_poly.pdbx_seq_one_letter_code
_entity_poly.pdbx_strand_id
1 'polypeptide(L)' 'MELILKNVKKKDFPVLKSLAKSLGFEIVQDVEKPYNPEFVKEILEAEQSLKDGKGIRMTMTELKELCK' A
#
# COMPACT_ATOMS: atom_id res chain seq x y z
N MET A 1 13.73 -24.02 10.82
CA MET A 1 14.40 -23.02 11.68
C MET A 1 14.21 -21.67 11.01
N GLU A 2 13.66 -20.70 11.73
CA GLU A 2 13.54 -19.32 11.25
C GLU A 2 14.66 -18.48 11.86
N LEU A 3 15.36 -17.71 11.02
CA LEU A 3 16.52 -16.89 11.40
C LEU A 3 16.14 -15.41 11.28
N ILE A 4 16.15 -14.70 12.41
CA ILE A 4 15.80 -13.27 12.48
C ILE A 4 17.06 -12.46 12.81
N LEU A 5 17.45 -11.57 11.90
CA LEU A 5 18.58 -10.65 12.10
C LEU A 5 18.09 -9.36 12.78
N LYS A 6 18.48 -9.11 14.03
CA LYS A 6 18.20 -7.86 14.76
C LYS A 6 19.35 -6.85 14.61
N ASN A 7 19.04 -5.55 14.67
CA ASN A 7 20.00 -4.43 14.58
C ASN A 7 20.75 -4.27 13.24
N VAL A 8 20.14 -4.67 12.13
CA VAL A 8 20.70 -4.45 10.78
C VAL A 8 20.59 -2.97 10.41
N LYS A 9 21.70 -2.32 10.06
CA LYS A 9 21.69 -0.94 9.55
C LYS A 9 21.35 -0.96 8.06
N LYS A 10 20.66 0.09 7.58
CA LYS A 10 20.33 0.25 6.15
C LYS A 10 21.56 0.22 5.23
N LYS A 11 22.74 0.58 5.75
CA LYS A 11 24.01 0.58 5.00
C LYS A 11 24.49 -0.82 4.63
N ASP A 12 24.11 -1.83 5.41
CA ASP A 12 24.56 -3.21 5.24
C ASP A 12 23.63 -4.00 4.30
N PHE A 13 22.51 -3.40 3.88
CA PHE A 13 21.53 -4.00 2.98
C PHE A 13 22.12 -4.49 1.63
N PRO A 14 23.03 -3.77 0.95
CA PRO A 14 23.63 -4.24 -0.29
C PRO A 14 24.45 -5.52 -0.11
N VAL A 15 25.13 -5.65 1.03
CA VAL A 15 25.96 -6.81 1.39
C VAL A 15 25.07 -8.01 1.72
N LEU A 16 23.99 -7.79 2.47
CA LEU A 16 23.02 -8.85 2.74
C LEU A 16 22.33 -9.32 1.46
N LYS A 17 22.01 -8.41 0.55
CA LYS A 17 21.40 -8.73 -0.75
C LYS A 17 22.34 -9.57 -1.63
N SER A 18 23.64 -9.26 -1.65
CA SER A 18 24.61 -10.07 -2.40
C SER A 18 24.82 -11.45 -1.76
N LEU A 19 24.87 -11.53 -0.43
CA LEU A 19 24.97 -12.78 0.31
C LEU A 19 23.74 -13.67 0.07
N ALA A 20 22.55 -13.09 0.15
CA ALA A 20 21.28 -13.77 -0.09
C ALA A 20 21.21 -14.35 -1.50
N LYS A 21 21.65 -13.59 -2.52
CA LYS A 21 21.73 -14.05 -3.91
C LYS A 21 22.68 -15.24 -4.08
N SER A 22 23.83 -15.21 -3.40
CA SER A 22 24.81 -16.31 -3.46
C SER A 22 24.36 -17.57 -2.72
N LEU A 23 23.56 -17.41 -1.66
CA LEU A 23 23.06 -18.50 -0.81
C LEU A 23 21.66 -19.00 -1.21
N GLY A 24 21.02 -18.35 -2.18
CA GLY A 24 19.75 -18.79 -2.76
C GLY A 24 18.51 -18.54 -1.90
N PHE A 25 18.55 -17.54 -1.00
CA PHE A 25 17.38 -17.13 -0.23
C PHE A 25 16.96 -15.69 -0.55
N GLU A 26 15.68 -15.39 -0.38
CA GLU A 26 15.12 -14.06 -0.62
C GLU A 26 14.95 -13.31 0.70
N ILE A 27 15.37 -12.05 0.73
CA ILE A 27 15.13 -11.16 1.87
C ILE A 27 13.71 -10.61 1.71
N VAL A 28 12.76 -11.17 2.44
CA VAL A 28 11.40 -10.64 2.53
C VAL A 28 11.45 -9.38 3.41
N GLN A 29 11.20 -8.22 2.81
CA GLN A 29 10.85 -7.03 3.58
C GLN A 29 9.34 -7.01 3.73
N ASP A 30 8.86 -7.30 4.94
CA ASP A 30 7.53 -6.88 5.35
C ASP A 30 7.57 -5.36 5.51
N VAL A 31 7.55 -4.66 4.38
CA VAL A 31 7.25 -3.23 4.37
C VAL A 31 5.77 -3.15 4.69
N GLU A 32 5.44 -2.93 5.95
CA GLU A 32 4.14 -2.40 6.33
C GLU A 32 3.95 -1.11 5.51
N LYS A 33 3.24 -1.22 4.39
CA LYS A 33 2.93 -0.06 3.57
C LYS A 33 2.13 0.88 4.48
N PRO A 34 2.53 2.16 4.63
CA PRO A 34 1.81 3.08 5.49
C PRO A 34 0.36 3.33 5.02
N TYR A 35 0.04 2.92 3.80
CA TYR A 35 -1.29 3.02 3.20
C TYR A 35 -1.86 1.64 2.90
N ASN A 36 -3.12 1.45 3.28
CA ASN A 36 -3.88 0.27 2.89
C ASN A 36 -4.05 0.27 1.35
N PRO A 37 -3.55 -0.76 0.63
CA PRO A 37 -3.66 -0.83 -0.81
C PRO A 37 -5.10 -0.85 -1.33
N GLU A 38 -6.06 -1.38 -0.56
CA GLU A 38 -7.48 -1.37 -0.94
C GLU A 38 -8.04 0.05 -0.97
N PHE A 39 -7.70 0.84 0.06
CA PHE A 39 -8.12 2.24 0.15
C PHE A 39 -7.55 3.10 -1.00
N VAL A 40 -6.28 2.88 -1.36
CA VAL A 40 -5.67 3.58 -2.50
C VAL A 40 -6.38 3.23 -3.81
N LYS A 41 -6.81 1.98 -3.96
CA LYS A 41 -7.52 1.50 -5.15
C LYS A 41 -8.89 2.18 -5.28
N GLU A 42 -9.65 2.28 -4.19
CA GLU A 42 -10.95 2.95 -4.17
C GLU A 42 -10.86 4.43 -4.60
N ILE A 43 -9.83 5.15 -4.13
CA ILE A 43 -9.62 6.55 -4.50
C ILE A 43 -9.36 6.69 -6.01
N LEU A 44 -8.50 5.85 -6.56
CA LEU A 44 -8.17 5.88 -7.99
C LEU A 44 -9.39 5.54 -8.85
N GLU A 45 -10.19 4.55 -8.44
CA GLU A 45 -11.44 4.18 -9.11
C GLU A 45 -12.50 5.30 -9.04
N ALA A 46 -12.59 6.00 -7.90
CA ALA A 46 -13.47 7.15 -7.73
C ALA A 46 -13.04 8.33 -8.63
N GLU A 47 -11.74 8.63 -8.69
CA GLU A 47 -11.20 9.67 -9.58
C GLU A 47 -11.49 9.35 -11.05
N GLN A 48 -11.36 8.08 -11.44
CA GLN A 48 -11.64 7.63 -12.79
C GLN A 48 -13.15 7.68 -13.10
N SER A 49 -14.00 7.32 -12.14
CA SER A 49 -15.46 7.42 -12.28
C SER A 49 -15.95 8.87 -12.43
N LEU A 50 -15.27 9.82 -11.78
CA LEU A 50 -15.51 11.25 -11.98
C LEU A 50 -15.12 11.70 -13.40
N LYS A 51 -13.96 11.26 -13.91
CA LYS A 51 -13.52 11.54 -15.29
C LYS A 51 -14.46 10.95 -16.33
N ASP A 52 -15.00 9.75 -16.07
CA ASP A 52 -15.98 9.08 -16.92
C ASP A 52 -17.38 9.70 -16.84
N GLY A 53 -17.58 10.76 -16.05
CA GLY A 53 -18.84 11.48 -15.95
C GLY A 53 -19.94 10.75 -15.16
N LYS A 54 -19.58 9.73 -14.36
CA LYS A 54 -20.53 9.01 -13.49
C LYS A 54 -20.87 9.75 -12.20
N GLY A 55 -20.41 11.00 -12.05
CA GLY A 55 -20.72 11.84 -10.91
C GLY A 55 -22.19 12.26 -10.89
N ILE A 56 -22.89 11.99 -9.80
CA ILE A 56 -24.27 12.42 -9.59
C ILE A 56 -24.25 13.77 -8.88
N ARG A 57 -24.95 14.77 -9.42
CA ARG A 57 -25.20 16.03 -8.70
C ARG A 57 -26.27 15.76 -7.65
N MET A 58 -25.91 15.86 -6.38
CA MET A 58 -26.83 15.74 -5.26
C MET A 58 -27.05 17.09 -4.59
N THR A 59 -28.26 17.30 -4.08
CA THR A 59 -28.60 18.47 -3.27
C THR A 59 -28.20 18.27 -1.80
N MET A 60 -28.02 19.38 -1.08
CA MET A 60 -27.63 19.34 0.34
C MET A 60 -28.65 18.61 1.23
N THR A 61 -29.92 18.59 0.81
CA THR A 61 -30.99 17.90 1.52
C THR A 61 -30.85 16.38 1.39
N GLU A 62 -30.58 15.89 0.17
CA GLU A 62 -30.36 14.46 -0.11
C GLU A 62 -29.10 13.94 0.59
N LEU A 63 -28.03 14.73 0.62
CA LEU A 63 -26.82 14.38 1.38
C LEU A 63 -27.11 14.21 2.88
N LYS A 64 -27.92 15.11 3.46
CA LYS A 64 -28.30 15.03 4.88
C LYS A 64 -29.17 13.82 5.21
N GLU A 65 -29.99 13.36 4.27
CA GLU A 65 -30.81 12.16 4.46
C GLU A 65 -29.99 10.87 4.47
N LEU A 66 -28.88 10.83 3.73
CA LEU A 66 -27.95 9.70 3.72
C LEU A 66 -27.12 9.57 5.00
N CYS A 67 -26.95 10.66 5.76
CA CYS A 67 -26.19 10.68 7.01
C CYS A 67 -27.02 10.37 8.29
N LYS A 68 -28.15 9.66 8.16
CA LYS A 68 -28.99 9.25 9.30
C LYS A 68 -28.42 8.07 10.09
#